data_AF-A0A9C9GQZ4-F1
#
_entry.id   AF-A0A9C9GQZ4-F1
#
_cell.length_a   1.000
_cell.length_b   1.000
_cell.length_c   1.000
_cell.angle_alpha   90.00
_cell.angle_beta   90.00
_cell.angle_gamma   90.00
#
_symmetry.space_group_name_H-M   'P 1'
#
loop_
_entity.id
_entity.type
_entity.pdbx_description
1 polymer ?
#
loop_
_entity_poly.entity_id
_entity_poly.type
_entity_poly.pdbx_seq_one_letter_code
_entity_poly.pdbx_strand_id
1 'polypeptide(L)'
;MVRKLFFTLSAASIILILVLSRFYEYAGLLFIVVIPVILLGIYDLLQTHSTIPRIYPVIGRLRYFFESIRPEIQQYFVESDLDGIPVNREFRSLVYQRAKKVRDTRPFGTLFDVYRQGYEWTNHSLSPNPMPAEMPRVLIGG
;
A
#
# COMPACT_ATOMS: atom_id res chain seq x y z
N MET A 1 -15.77 -25.79 -10.69
CA MET A 1 -15.04 -26.54 -9.65
C MET A 1 -15.11 -25.84 -8.29
N VAL A 2 -14.68 -24.56 -8.20
CA VAL A 2 -14.59 -23.81 -6.93
C VAL A 2 -15.93 -23.63 -6.20
N ARG A 3 -17.03 -23.36 -6.89
CA ARG A 3 -18.36 -23.25 -6.25
C ARG A 3 -18.79 -24.55 -5.57
N LYS A 4 -18.60 -25.69 -6.24
CA LYS A 4 -18.89 -27.02 -5.66
C LYS A 4 -18.01 -27.25 -4.43
N LEU A 5 -16.72 -26.91 -4.53
CA LEU A 5 -15.78 -26.99 -3.41
C LEU A 5 -16.22 -26.14 -2.20
N PHE A 6 -16.70 -24.91 -2.43
CA PHE A 6 -17.22 -24.05 -1.36
C PHE A 6 -18.41 -24.69 -0.64
N PHE A 7 -19.38 -25.23 -1.38
CA PHE A 7 -20.53 -25.90 -0.77
C PHE A 7 -20.13 -27.18 -0.03
N THR A 8 -19.23 -27.98 -0.58
CA THR A 8 -18.75 -29.21 0.10
C THR A 8 -17.97 -28.89 1.37
N LEU A 9 -17.11 -27.86 1.35
CA LEU A 9 -16.37 -27.42 2.54
C LEU A 9 -17.29 -26.82 3.60
N SER A 10 -18.30 -26.05 3.19
CA SER A 10 -19.30 -25.48 4.09
C SER A 10 -20.16 -26.56 4.77
N ALA A 11 -20.57 -27.58 4.02
CA ALA A 11 -21.28 -28.72 4.60
C ALA A 11 -20.38 -29.55 5.54
N ALA A 12 -19.14 -29.81 5.11
CA ALA A 12 -18.17 -30.54 5.93
C ALA A 12 -17.83 -29.81 7.24
N SER A 13 -17.68 -28.48 7.20
CA SER A 13 -17.41 -27.69 8.42
C SER A 13 -18.57 -27.70 9.40
N ILE A 14 -19.82 -27.63 8.90
CA ILE A 14 -21.01 -27.76 9.75
C ILE A 14 -21.04 -29.14 10.41
N ILE A 15 -20.88 -30.22 9.62
CA ILE A 15 -20.89 -31.59 10.15
C ILE A 15 -19.78 -31.79 11.17
N LEU A 16 -18.56 -31.30 10.88
CA LEU A 16 -17.43 -31.40 11.79
C LEU A 16 -17.72 -30.71 13.13
N ILE A 17 -18.28 -29.49 13.12
CA ILE A 17 -18.63 -28.77 14.36
C ILE A 17 -19.74 -29.49 15.12
N LEU A 18 -20.74 -30.05 14.43
CA LEU A 18 -21.79 -30.86 15.06
C LEU A 18 -21.25 -32.15 15.70
N VAL A 19 -20.24 -32.78 15.11
CA VAL A 19 -19.58 -33.95 15.71
C VAL A 19 -18.75 -33.51 16.91
N LEU A 20 -17.96 -32.44 16.78
CA LEU A 20 -17.11 -31.93 17.86
C LEU A 20 -17.93 -31.44 19.07
N SER A 21 -19.12 -30.87 18.86
CA SER A 21 -20.00 -30.44 19.94
C SER A 21 -20.54 -31.59 20.79
N ARG A 22 -20.44 -32.85 20.32
CA ARG A 22 -20.76 -34.04 21.12
C ARG A 22 -19.65 -34.41 22.11
N PHE A 23 -18.42 -34.03 21.80
CA PHE A 23 -17.25 -34.35 22.63
C PHE A 23 -16.80 -33.17 23.49
N TYR A 24 -17.02 -31.93 23.03
CA TYR A 24 -16.57 -30.71 23.68
C TYR A 24 -17.73 -29.73 23.84
N GLU A 25 -18.04 -29.36 25.08
CA GLU A 25 -19.17 -28.48 25.43
C GLU A 25 -19.09 -27.10 24.74
N TYR A 26 -17.88 -26.56 24.57
CA TYR A 26 -17.66 -25.25 23.94
C TYR A 26 -17.47 -25.28 22.43
N ALA A 27 -17.40 -26.46 21.78
CA ALA A 27 -17.15 -26.53 20.34
C ALA A 27 -18.28 -25.90 19.50
N GLY A 28 -19.50 -25.83 20.04
CA GLY A 28 -20.62 -25.13 19.40
C GLY A 28 -20.38 -23.63 19.18
N LEU A 29 -19.51 -22.99 19.97
CA LEU A 29 -19.16 -21.57 19.79
C LEU A 29 -18.48 -21.29 18.46
N LEU A 30 -17.89 -22.29 17.81
CA LEU A 30 -17.28 -22.15 16.48
C LEU A 30 -18.30 -21.74 15.41
N PHE A 31 -19.60 -22.04 15.61
CA PHE A 31 -20.64 -21.58 14.69
C PHE A 31 -20.75 -20.05 14.62
N ILE A 32 -20.37 -19.34 15.68
CA ILE A 32 -20.35 -17.86 15.70
C ILE A 32 -19.41 -17.33 14.61
N VAL A 33 -18.35 -18.06 14.27
CA VAL A 33 -17.40 -17.68 13.22
C VAL A 33 -17.78 -18.30 11.88
N VAL A 34 -18.15 -19.57 11.86
CA VAL A 34 -18.39 -20.31 10.60
C VAL A 34 -19.67 -19.87 9.90
N ILE A 35 -20.75 -19.59 10.63
CA ILE A 35 -22.02 -19.17 10.02
C ILE A 35 -21.85 -17.84 9.26
N PRO A 36 -21.28 -16.76 9.85
CA PRO A 36 -21.03 -15.52 9.11
C PRO A 36 -20.18 -15.70 7.86
N VAL A 37 -19.15 -16.56 7.90
CA VAL A 37 -18.29 -16.83 6.73
C VAL A 37 -19.08 -17.51 5.61
N ILE A 38 -19.93 -18.49 5.95
CA ILE A 38 -20.79 -19.15 4.96
C ILE A 38 -21.79 -18.15 4.36
N LEU A 39 -22.43 -17.34 5.19
CA LEU A 39 -23.36 -16.30 4.74
C LEU A 39 -22.69 -15.29 3.81
N LEU A 40 -21.47 -14.87 4.15
CA LEU A 40 -20.66 -13.97 3.33
C LEU A 40 -20.27 -14.62 2.00
N GLY A 41 -19.94 -15.91 1.98
CA GLY A 41 -19.72 -16.66 0.75
C GLY A 41 -20.98 -16.82 -0.11
N ILE A 42 -22.15 -16.99 0.50
CA ILE A 42 -23.44 -17.00 -0.21
C ILE A 42 -23.71 -15.61 -0.81
N TYR A 43 -23.50 -14.55 -0.04
CA TYR A 43 -23.60 -13.18 -0.54
C TYR A 43 -22.66 -12.95 -1.73
N ASP A 44 -21.43 -13.44 -1.66
CA ASP A 44 -20.45 -13.38 -2.74
C ASP A 44 -20.90 -14.07 -4.03
N LEU A 45 -21.62 -15.19 -3.89
CA LEU A 45 -22.17 -15.93 -5.02
C LEU A 45 -23.36 -15.22 -5.68
N LEU A 46 -24.17 -14.52 -4.88
CA LEU A 46 -25.38 -13.83 -5.35
C LEU A 46 -25.10 -12.44 -5.92
N GLN A 47 -24.09 -11.73 -5.40
CA GLN A 47 -23.81 -10.36 -5.85
C GLN A 47 -23.44 -10.29 -7.34
N THR A 48 -23.99 -9.30 -8.05
CA THR A 48 -23.74 -9.08 -9.49
C THR A 48 -22.61 -8.08 -9.77
N HIS A 49 -22.12 -7.38 -8.74
CA HIS A 49 -21.18 -6.26 -8.90
C HIS A 49 -19.73 -6.68 -9.23
N SER A 50 -19.17 -7.67 -8.52
CA SER A 50 -17.78 -8.11 -8.76
C SER A 50 -17.70 -9.57 -9.20
N THR A 51 -16.93 -9.80 -10.27
CA THR A 51 -16.73 -11.13 -10.87
C THR A 51 -15.82 -12.01 -10.01
N ILE A 52 -14.82 -11.44 -9.33
CA ILE A 52 -13.79 -12.21 -8.62
C ILE A 52 -14.38 -12.95 -7.40
N PRO A 53 -15.08 -12.30 -6.44
CA PRO A 53 -15.71 -12.99 -5.32
C PRO A 53 -16.80 -13.97 -5.78
N ARG A 54 -17.46 -13.72 -6.92
CA ARG A 54 -18.48 -14.63 -7.46
C ARG A 54 -17.90 -15.94 -8.00
N ILE A 55 -16.65 -15.93 -8.46
CA ILE A 55 -15.93 -17.13 -8.91
C ILE A 55 -15.21 -17.80 -7.73
N TYR A 56 -14.68 -16.99 -6.80
CA TYR A 56 -13.96 -17.43 -5.60
C TYR A 56 -14.61 -16.83 -4.33
N PRO A 57 -15.71 -17.42 -3.82
CA PRO A 57 -16.41 -16.91 -2.64
C PRO A 57 -15.50 -16.84 -1.42
N VAL A 58 -15.63 -15.79 -0.61
CA VAL A 58 -14.79 -15.51 0.57
C VAL A 58 -13.33 -15.20 0.20
N ILE A 59 -12.62 -16.12 -0.46
CA ILE A 59 -11.19 -16.03 -0.78
C ILE A 59 -10.89 -14.86 -1.73
N GLY A 60 -11.78 -14.59 -2.69
CA GLY A 60 -11.60 -13.49 -3.64
C GLY A 60 -11.49 -12.11 -3.00
N ARG A 61 -11.99 -11.95 -1.77
CA ARG A 61 -11.88 -10.70 -1.00
C ARG A 61 -10.46 -10.43 -0.50
N LEU A 62 -9.64 -11.46 -0.31
CA LEU A 62 -8.24 -11.31 0.08
C LEU A 62 -7.46 -10.51 -0.97
N ARG A 63 -7.79 -10.67 -2.26
CA ARG A 63 -7.20 -9.85 -3.33
C ARG A 63 -7.41 -8.37 -3.05
N TYR A 64 -8.64 -7.95 -2.79
CA TYR A 64 -8.97 -6.54 -2.55
C TYR A 64 -8.33 -6.02 -1.26
N PHE A 65 -8.26 -6.87 -0.23
CA PHE A 65 -7.53 -6.54 0.99
C PHE A 65 -6.04 -6.29 0.71
N PHE A 66 -5.36 -7.17 -0.02
CA PHE A 66 -3.96 -6.96 -0.39
C PHE A 66 -3.77 -5.78 -1.35
N GLU A 67 -4.73 -5.53 -2.24
CA GLU A 67 -4.72 -4.38 -3.13
C GLU A 67 -4.83 -3.07 -2.36
N SER A 68 -5.59 -3.02 -1.25
CA SER A 68 -5.63 -1.83 -0.39
C SER A 68 -4.36 -1.58 0.40
N ILE A 69 -3.56 -2.61 0.69
CA ILE A 69 -2.30 -2.51 1.45
C ILE A 69 -1.09 -2.33 0.51
N ARG A 70 -1.29 -2.63 -0.79
CA ARG A 70 -0.25 -2.56 -1.81
C ARG A 70 0.44 -1.19 -1.86
N PRO A 71 -0.26 -0.04 -1.84
CA PRO A 71 0.39 1.27 -1.92
C PRO A 71 1.35 1.51 -0.75
N GLU A 72 0.95 1.15 0.45
CA GLU A 72 1.77 1.31 1.66
C GLU A 72 2.98 0.37 1.60
N ILE A 73 2.78 -0.90 1.23
CA ILE A 73 3.91 -1.83 1.08
C ILE A 73 4.89 -1.30 0.03
N GLN A 74 4.39 -0.86 -1.12
CA GLN A 74 5.21 -0.29 -2.18
C GLN A 74 5.99 0.90 -1.63
N GLN A 75 5.34 1.88 -1.01
CA GLN A 75 5.98 3.12 -0.58
C GLN A 75 7.02 2.94 0.54
N TYR A 76 6.83 1.99 1.46
CA TYR A 76 7.69 1.85 2.64
C TYR A 76 8.72 0.73 2.55
N PHE A 77 8.43 -0.35 1.82
CA PHE A 77 9.31 -1.52 1.75
C PHE A 77 9.99 -1.70 0.40
N VAL A 78 9.38 -1.23 -0.69
CA VAL A 78 9.87 -1.48 -2.06
C VAL A 78 10.50 -0.23 -2.67
N GLU A 79 9.83 0.92 -2.56
CA GLU A 79 10.28 2.18 -3.13
C GLU A 79 11.58 2.62 -2.46
N SER A 80 12.59 2.91 -3.27
CA SER A 80 13.84 3.46 -2.75
C SER A 80 13.63 4.90 -2.27
N ASP A 81 14.56 5.42 -1.48
CA ASP A 81 14.47 6.80 -1.00
C ASP A 81 14.49 7.84 -2.15
N LEU A 82 14.91 7.45 -3.36
CA LEU A 82 15.14 8.32 -4.51
C LEU A 82 14.08 8.20 -5.62
N ASP A 83 13.38 7.07 -5.72
CA ASP A 83 12.52 6.74 -6.87
C ASP A 83 11.08 7.27 -6.78
N GLY A 84 10.65 7.70 -5.59
CA GLY A 84 9.27 8.17 -5.37
C GLY A 84 8.89 9.41 -6.22
N ILE A 85 7.77 9.32 -6.96
CA ILE A 85 7.19 10.40 -7.78
C ILE A 85 5.94 10.99 -7.09
N PRO A 86 5.69 12.32 -7.14
CA PRO A 86 6.53 13.38 -7.72
C PRO A 86 7.63 13.87 -6.77
N VAL A 87 7.53 13.54 -5.48
CA VAL A 87 8.52 13.92 -4.46
C VAL A 87 8.99 12.67 -3.75
N ASN A 88 10.29 12.39 -3.85
CA ASN A 88 10.90 11.23 -3.24
C ASN A 88 11.01 11.37 -1.71
N ARG A 89 11.32 10.26 -1.04
CA ARG A 89 11.38 10.21 0.42
C ARG A 89 12.53 11.03 0.97
N GLU A 90 13.65 11.09 0.25
CA GLU A 90 14.80 11.91 0.62
C GLU A 90 14.41 13.40 0.71
N PHE A 91 13.76 13.94 -0.32
CA PHE A 91 13.33 15.35 -0.36
C PHE A 91 12.29 15.66 0.71
N ARG A 92 11.32 14.77 0.94
CA ARG A 92 10.36 14.90 2.06
C ARG A 92 11.09 14.95 3.41
N SER A 93 12.10 14.11 3.60
CA SER A 93 12.87 14.06 4.85
C SER A 93 13.66 15.36 5.08
N LEU A 94 14.25 15.93 4.02
CA LEU A 94 14.93 17.22 4.05
C LEU A 94 13.99 18.34 4.49
N VAL A 95 12.80 18.42 3.89
CA VAL A 95 11.78 19.42 4.25
C VAL A 95 11.39 19.29 5.72
N TYR A 96 11.16 18.07 6.22
CA TYR A 96 10.82 17.84 7.63
C TYR A 96 11.95 18.21 8.59
N GLN A 97 13.21 17.94 8.23
CA GLN A 97 14.36 18.31 9.06
C GLN A 97 14.48 19.83 9.16
N ARG A 98 14.37 20.55 8.04
CA ARG A 98 14.38 22.01 7.99
C ARG A 98 13.22 22.62 8.78
N ALA A 99 12.01 22.10 8.61
CA ALA A 99 10.83 22.57 9.34
C ALA A 99 10.97 22.40 10.86
N LYS A 100 11.64 21.33 11.30
CA LYS A 100 11.93 21.07 12.72
C LYS A 100 13.19 21.77 13.24
N LYS A 101 13.90 22.56 12.42
CA LYS A 101 15.21 23.18 12.74
C LYS A 101 16.24 22.17 13.27
N VAL A 102 16.17 20.93 12.80
CA VAL A 102 17.18 19.90 13.09
C VAL A 102 18.17 19.85 11.93
N ARG A 103 19.37 19.33 12.19
CA ARG A 103 20.43 19.21 11.18
C ARG A 103 19.90 18.47 9.94
N ASP A 104 19.94 19.16 8.80
CA ASP A 104 19.52 18.68 7.49
C ASP A 104 20.69 18.19 6.62
N THR A 105 21.93 18.33 7.12
CA THR A 105 23.13 17.90 6.42
C THR A 105 23.50 16.46 6.75
N ARG A 106 23.65 15.65 5.68
CA ARG A 106 24.25 14.32 5.75
C ARG A 106 25.73 14.44 5.36
N PRO A 107 26.67 14.04 6.23
CA PRO A 107 28.07 13.95 5.82
C PRO A 107 28.19 12.80 4.81
N PHE A 108 28.93 13.03 3.72
CA PHE A 108 29.29 12.10 2.63
C PHE A 108 28.37 12.03 1.39
N GLY A 109 28.94 12.38 0.24
CA GLY A 109 28.51 11.97 -1.12
C GLY A 109 27.14 12.44 -1.60
N THR A 110 26.81 12.05 -2.83
CA THR A 110 25.44 12.05 -3.36
C THR A 110 25.00 10.61 -3.54
N LEU A 111 23.75 10.30 -3.14
CA LEU A 111 23.14 9.01 -3.41
C LEU A 111 22.55 8.94 -4.83
N PHE A 112 22.38 10.10 -5.48
CA PHE A 112 21.92 10.17 -6.86
C PHE A 112 22.99 9.63 -7.81
N ASP A 113 22.55 8.81 -8.76
CA ASP A 113 23.37 8.43 -9.90
C ASP A 113 23.57 9.64 -10.82
N VAL A 114 24.76 10.24 -10.76
CA VAL A 114 25.14 11.41 -11.57
C VAL A 114 25.46 11.07 -13.02
N TYR A 115 25.58 9.78 -13.36
CA TYR A 115 25.86 9.30 -14.71
C TYR A 115 24.61 8.80 -15.43
N ARG A 116 23.47 8.70 -14.73
CA ARG A 116 22.21 8.27 -15.36
C ARG A 116 21.80 9.23 -16.47
N GLN A 117 21.20 8.67 -17.52
CA GLN A 117 20.65 9.46 -18.62
C GLN A 117 19.59 10.45 -18.10
N GLY A 118 19.70 11.71 -18.51
CA GLY A 118 18.80 12.78 -18.05
C GLY A 118 19.14 13.38 -16.69
N TYR A 119 20.26 13.01 -16.05
CA TYR A 119 20.78 13.77 -14.92
C TYR A 119 21.29 15.14 -15.39
N GLU A 120 20.74 16.20 -14.81
CA GLU A 120 21.15 17.58 -15.08
C GLU A 120 21.87 18.15 -13.86
N TRP A 121 22.93 18.92 -14.11
CA TRP A 121 23.67 19.62 -13.08
C TRP A 121 24.05 21.02 -13.57
N THR A 122 24.08 21.96 -12.64
CA THR A 122 24.39 23.36 -12.94
C THR A 122 25.67 23.73 -12.22
N ASN A 123 26.64 24.26 -12.97
CA ASN A 123 27.86 24.82 -12.39
C ASN A 123 27.67 26.31 -12.11
N HIS A 124 28.35 26.79 -11.08
CA HIS A 124 28.45 28.23 -10.88
C HIS A 124 29.23 28.86 -12.04
N SER A 125 28.73 29.97 -12.57
CA SER A 125 29.46 30.73 -13.59
C SER A 125 30.74 31.28 -12.97
N LEU A 126 31.88 31.08 -13.63
CA LEU A 126 33.14 31.71 -13.26
C LEU A 126 33.24 33.16 -13.78
N SER A 127 32.26 33.61 -14.56
CA SER A 127 32.15 34.98 -15.04
C SER A 127 31.05 35.70 -14.24
N PRO A 128 31.41 36.42 -13.15
CA PRO A 128 30.44 37.17 -12.37
C PRO A 128 29.87 38.33 -13.21
N ASN A 129 28.54 38.45 -13.23
CA ASN A 129 27.86 39.60 -13.82
C ASN A 129 27.70 40.72 -12.78
N PRO A 130 27.69 42.00 -13.20
CA PRO A 130 27.40 43.11 -12.30
C PRO A 130 26.03 42.92 -11.64
N MET A 131 25.95 43.25 -10.35
CA MET A 131 24.71 43.11 -9.58
C MET A 131 23.62 44.01 -10.20
N PRO A 132 22.44 43.47 -10.53
CA PRO A 132 21.36 44.28 -11.10
C PRO A 132 20.88 45.32 -10.07
N ALA A 133 20.54 46.52 -10.55
CA ALA A 133 20.08 47.63 -9.71
C ALA A 133 18.80 47.30 -8.93
N GLU A 134 17.97 46.43 -9.50
CA GLU A 134 16.76 45.90 -8.87
C GLU A 134 16.89 44.40 -8.69
N MET A 135 16.53 43.90 -7.50
CA MET A 135 16.48 42.46 -7.27
C MET A 135 15.38 41.85 -8.12
N PRO A 136 15.66 40.83 -8.94
CA PRO A 136 14.63 40.14 -9.69
C PRO A 136 13.64 39.51 -8.69
N ARG A 137 12.39 39.95 -8.76
CA ARG A 137 11.29 39.39 -7.98
C ARG A 137 10.34 38.67 -8.93
N VAL A 138 9.84 37.53 -8.51
CA VAL A 138 8.78 36.79 -9.21
C VAL A 138 7.64 36.57 -8.23
N LEU A 139 6.41 36.83 -8.68
CA LEU A 139 5.21 36.51 -7.92
C LEU A 139 5.01 34.98 -7.98
N ILE A 140 4.96 34.33 -6.82
CA ILE A 140 4.63 32.90 -6.72
C ILE A 140 3.29 32.79 -6.02
N GLY A 141 2.30 32.19 -6.68
CA GLY A 141 1.04 31.79 -6.05
C GLY A 141 -0.18 32.69 -6.28
N GLY A 142 -0.06 33.78 -7.05
CA GLY A 142 -1.18 34.70 -7.32
C GLY A 142 -1.45 35.68 -6.20
#